data_AF-A0A515L9V3-F1
#
_entry.id   AF-A0A515L9V3-F1
#
_cell.length_a   1.000
_cell.length_b   1.000
_cell.length_c   1.000
_cell.angle_alpha   90.00
_cell.angle_beta   90.00
_cell.angle_gamma   90.00
#
_symmetry.space_group_name_H-M   'P 1'
#
loop_
_entity.id
_entity.type
_entity.pdbx_description
1 polymer ?
#
loop_
_entity_poly.entity_id
_entity_poly.type
_entity_poly.pdbx_seq_one_letter_code
_entity_poly.pdbx_strand_id
1 'polypeptide(L)'
;MTEDEPNPFDRLLFEDAPPPPPHLAALGESFVARAKPRFRNFRVDLEAIEVAASKAGRAGEISPDDGAQLFLDRGDSLSLPLVRRYIEACETELVARWLMALPSFHFTGWATVRNLTALDGMVAAGEPALAVRVVRKHLEKTFARARDCWRLVARKRPAGLADEAAERFDRAIAKARWELPGQIEGARIEIAELAAYVRDHGSLEDNRAIDTMLADLEKVRARFTQA
;
A
#
# COMPACT_ATOMS: atom_id res chain seq x y z
N MET A 1 14.86 26.42 -13.14
CA MET A 1 14.05 25.25 -12.77
C MET A 1 13.61 25.47 -11.34
N THR A 2 12.37 25.88 -11.16
CA THR A 2 11.74 26.15 -9.87
C THR A 2 11.37 24.82 -9.21
N GLU A 3 11.80 24.62 -7.96
CA GLU A 3 11.66 23.40 -7.14
C GLU A 3 10.22 23.07 -6.68
N ASP A 4 9.19 23.61 -7.33
CA ASP A 4 7.80 23.53 -6.87
C ASP A 4 6.83 22.86 -7.86
N GLU A 5 7.33 22.18 -8.89
CA GLU A 5 6.47 21.29 -9.67
C GLU A 5 6.37 19.94 -8.93
N PRO A 6 5.16 19.52 -8.49
CA PRO A 6 4.98 18.18 -7.95
C PRO A 6 5.46 17.19 -9.00
N ASN A 7 6.35 16.29 -8.58
CA ASN A 7 6.94 15.28 -9.44
C ASN A 7 5.82 14.55 -10.21
N PRO A 8 5.81 14.56 -11.56
CA PRO A 8 4.78 13.86 -12.33
C PRO A 8 4.73 12.35 -12.04
N PHE A 9 5.78 11.78 -11.45
CA PHE A 9 5.80 10.41 -10.96
C PHE A 9 4.92 10.18 -9.71
N ASP A 10 4.65 11.19 -8.88
CA ASP A 10 3.80 11.05 -7.69
C ASP A 10 2.30 11.00 -8.04
N ARG A 11 1.95 11.39 -9.27
CA ARG A 11 0.57 11.37 -9.82
C ARG A 11 0.30 10.22 -10.78
N LEU A 12 1.24 9.31 -11.01
CA LEU A 12 1.01 8.07 -11.77
C LEU A 12 0.56 6.91 -10.88
N LEU A 13 0.06 7.22 -9.68
CA LEU A 13 -0.49 6.28 -8.73
C LEU A 13 -2.01 6.21 -8.89
N PHE A 14 -2.48 5.61 -9.98
CA PHE A 14 -3.91 5.38 -10.21
C PHE A 14 -4.14 3.99 -10.78
N GLU A 15 -4.70 3.12 -9.93
CA GLU A 15 -5.88 2.23 -10.06
C GLU A 15 -6.31 1.62 -11.41
N ASP A 16 -5.72 1.97 -12.55
CA ASP A 16 -6.03 1.44 -13.88
C ASP A 16 -4.77 1.07 -14.70
N ALA A 17 -3.60 0.96 -14.05
CA ALA A 17 -2.42 0.45 -14.73
C ALA A 17 -2.75 -0.95 -15.28
N PRO A 18 -2.69 -1.16 -16.62
CA PRO A 18 -2.99 -2.46 -17.18
C PRO A 18 -2.08 -3.49 -16.50
N PRO A 19 -2.57 -4.73 -16.29
CA PRO A 19 -1.73 -5.78 -15.72
C PRO A 19 -0.41 -5.81 -16.49
N PRO A 20 0.71 -6.07 -15.80
CA PRO A 20 2.01 -6.03 -16.43
C PRO A 20 1.97 -6.85 -17.72
N PRO A 21 2.53 -6.33 -18.83
CA PRO A 21 2.51 -7.01 -20.10
C PRO A 21 2.85 -8.49 -19.95
N PRO A 22 2.17 -9.42 -20.66
CA PRO A 22 2.34 -10.86 -20.44
C PRO A 22 3.79 -11.35 -20.48
N HIS A 23 4.65 -10.67 -21.24
CA HIS A 23 6.08 -10.95 -21.30
C HIS A 23 6.83 -10.61 -20.00
N LEU A 24 6.48 -9.52 -19.30
CA LEU A 24 7.07 -9.18 -17.99
C LEU A 24 6.65 -10.16 -16.91
N ALA A 25 5.38 -10.59 -16.91
CA ALA A 25 4.89 -11.62 -16.00
C ALA A 25 5.67 -12.94 -16.21
N ALA A 26 5.89 -13.34 -17.48
CA ALA A 26 6.69 -14.52 -17.81
C ALA A 26 8.16 -14.39 -17.37
N LEU A 27 8.76 -13.20 -17.49
CA LEU A 27 10.10 -12.93 -16.97
C LEU A 27 10.15 -13.09 -15.46
N GLY A 28 9.19 -12.51 -14.74
CA GLY A 28 9.08 -12.66 -13.29
C GLY A 28 9.00 -14.12 -12.84
N GLU A 29 8.09 -14.90 -13.44
CA GLU A 29 7.98 -16.35 -13.20
C GLU A 29 9.32 -17.08 -13.44
N SER A 30 10.04 -16.71 -14.50
CA SER A 30 11.34 -17.31 -14.81
C SER A 30 12.39 -17.03 -13.73
N PHE A 31 12.42 -15.80 -13.17
CA PHE A 31 13.35 -15.45 -12.11
C PHE A 31 13.00 -16.13 -10.80
N VAL A 32 11.72 -16.23 -10.45
CA VAL A 32 11.28 -16.98 -9.25
C VAL A 32 11.63 -18.45 -9.36
N ALA A 33 11.41 -19.07 -10.52
CA ALA A 33 11.79 -20.46 -10.77
C ALA A 33 13.30 -20.70 -10.63
N ARG A 34 14.13 -19.75 -11.11
CA ARG A 34 15.60 -19.82 -10.97
C ARG A 34 16.07 -19.60 -9.52
N ALA A 35 15.41 -18.71 -8.78
CA ALA A 35 15.81 -18.34 -7.41
C ALA A 35 15.62 -19.47 -6.39
N LYS A 36 14.70 -20.41 -6.65
CA LYS A 36 14.35 -21.53 -5.74
C LYS A 36 14.10 -21.04 -4.30
N PRO A 37 12.96 -20.33 -4.07
CA PRO A 37 12.62 -19.77 -2.77
C PRO A 37 12.74 -20.80 -1.65
N ARG A 38 13.30 -20.38 -0.51
CA ARG A 38 13.49 -21.24 0.65
C ARG A 38 12.36 -21.14 1.66
N PHE A 39 11.43 -20.21 1.45
CA PHE A 39 10.24 -20.03 2.30
C PHE A 39 10.57 -19.73 3.76
N ARG A 40 11.72 -19.10 4.03
CA ARG A 40 12.08 -18.67 5.40
C ARG A 40 11.69 -17.23 5.67
N ASN A 41 11.82 -16.40 4.65
CA ASN A 41 11.54 -14.98 4.73
C ASN A 41 11.25 -14.47 3.32
N PHE A 42 10.01 -14.04 3.10
CA PHE A 42 9.54 -13.56 1.81
C PHE A 42 10.43 -12.45 1.24
N ARG A 43 10.85 -11.51 2.09
CA ARG A 43 11.68 -10.38 1.69
C ARG A 43 13.04 -10.85 1.17
N VAL A 44 13.66 -11.82 1.85
CA VAL A 44 14.98 -12.34 1.45
C VAL A 44 14.90 -13.05 0.10
N ASP A 45 13.84 -13.84 -0.11
CA ASP A 45 13.64 -14.53 -1.39
C ASP A 45 13.32 -13.51 -2.51
N LEU A 46 12.54 -12.46 -2.23
CA LEU A 46 12.29 -11.36 -3.17
C LEU A 46 13.56 -10.59 -3.54
N GLU A 47 14.39 -10.23 -2.55
CA GLU A 47 15.67 -9.55 -2.79
C GLU A 47 16.61 -10.40 -3.67
N ALA A 48 16.61 -11.73 -3.50
CA ALA A 48 17.38 -12.63 -4.35
C ALA A 48 16.88 -12.63 -5.81
N ILE A 49 15.56 -12.59 -6.01
CA ILE A 49 14.93 -12.49 -7.33
C ILE A 49 15.26 -11.15 -7.99
N GLU A 50 15.15 -10.03 -7.26
CA GLU A 50 15.49 -8.69 -7.74
C GLU A 50 16.97 -8.58 -8.16
N VAL A 51 17.88 -9.16 -7.35
CA VAL A 51 19.30 -9.22 -7.69
C VAL A 51 19.55 -10.05 -8.94
N ALA A 52 18.82 -11.16 -9.13
CA ALA A 52 18.92 -11.97 -10.34
C ALA A 52 18.41 -11.22 -11.58
N ALA A 53 17.26 -10.55 -11.49
CA ALA A 53 16.72 -9.72 -12.56
C ALA A 53 17.67 -8.58 -12.95
N SER A 54 18.24 -7.88 -11.95
CA SER A 54 19.23 -6.83 -12.17
C SER A 54 20.51 -7.34 -12.84
N LYS A 55 20.97 -8.55 -12.49
CA LYS A 55 22.12 -9.18 -13.16
C LYS A 55 21.80 -9.54 -14.61
N ALA A 56 20.63 -10.10 -14.88
CA ALA A 56 20.18 -10.43 -16.24
C ALA A 56 20.09 -9.19 -17.14
N GLY A 57 19.56 -8.08 -16.61
CA GLY A 57 19.52 -6.81 -17.34
C GLY A 57 20.92 -6.28 -17.68
N ARG A 58 21.87 -6.35 -16.74
CA ARG A 58 23.26 -5.93 -16.98
C ARG A 58 24.02 -6.85 -17.94
N ALA A 59 23.68 -8.14 -17.97
CA ALA A 59 24.26 -9.12 -18.88
C ALA A 59 23.66 -9.06 -20.30
N GLY A 60 22.60 -8.27 -20.51
CA GLY A 60 21.88 -8.19 -21.78
C GLY A 60 21.01 -9.42 -22.07
N GLU A 61 20.69 -10.23 -21.04
CA GLU A 61 19.79 -11.39 -21.16
C GLU A 61 18.33 -10.97 -21.33
N ILE A 62 17.97 -9.77 -20.85
CA ILE A 62 16.67 -9.12 -21.04
C ILE A 62 16.91 -7.72 -21.64
N SER A 63 15.91 -7.17 -22.33
CA SER A 63 16.06 -5.84 -22.91
C SER A 63 16.18 -4.78 -21.78
N PRO A 64 16.86 -3.65 -22.03
CA PRO A 64 16.92 -2.56 -21.05
C PRO A 64 15.54 -2.01 -20.66
N ASP A 65 14.59 -2.02 -21.60
CA ASP A 65 13.21 -1.59 -21.36
C ASP A 65 12.49 -2.57 -20.44
N ASP A 66 12.57 -3.88 -20.69
CA ASP A 66 12.03 -4.92 -19.79
C ASP A 66 12.67 -4.81 -18.40
N GLY A 67 13.98 -4.61 -18.35
CA GLY A 67 14.73 -4.40 -17.12
C GLY A 67 14.21 -3.21 -16.33
N ALA A 68 13.94 -2.07 -16.99
CA ALA A 68 13.36 -0.89 -16.33
C ALA A 68 11.93 -1.15 -15.86
N GLN A 69 11.09 -1.77 -16.71
CA GLN A 69 9.67 -2.02 -16.38
C GLN A 69 9.50 -2.98 -15.20
N LEU A 70 10.37 -3.99 -15.03
CA LEU A 70 10.34 -4.90 -13.88
C LEU A 70 10.47 -4.19 -12.52
N PHE A 71 11.16 -3.04 -12.46
CA PHE A 71 11.34 -2.27 -11.23
C PHE A 71 10.41 -1.05 -11.13
N LEU A 72 9.89 -0.54 -12.26
CA LEU A 72 8.91 0.56 -12.29
C LEU A 72 7.51 0.12 -11.85
N ASP A 73 7.13 -1.13 -12.11
CA ASP A 73 5.87 -1.75 -11.68
C ASP A 73 5.86 -2.07 -10.16
N ARG A 74 6.61 -1.31 -9.35
CA ARG A 74 6.83 -1.54 -7.90
C ARG A 74 7.31 -2.96 -7.55
N GLY A 75 7.88 -3.67 -8.54
CA GLY A 75 8.25 -5.07 -8.41
C GLY A 75 7.07 -6.04 -8.36
N ASP A 76 5.85 -5.65 -8.76
CA ASP A 76 4.67 -6.53 -8.77
C ASP A 76 4.87 -7.70 -9.73
N SER A 77 5.44 -7.44 -10.91
CA SER A 77 5.86 -8.50 -11.86
C SER A 77 6.83 -9.53 -11.25
N LEU A 78 7.64 -9.18 -10.25
CA LEU A 78 8.56 -10.11 -9.56
C LEU A 78 7.95 -10.72 -8.29
N SER A 79 7.19 -9.93 -7.54
CA SER A 79 6.66 -10.30 -6.24
C SER A 79 5.34 -11.08 -6.33
N LEU A 80 4.48 -10.82 -7.33
CA LEU A 80 3.23 -11.56 -7.53
C LEU A 80 3.46 -13.07 -7.78
N PRO A 81 4.38 -13.50 -8.66
CA PRO A 81 4.77 -14.90 -8.78
C PRO A 81 5.26 -15.51 -7.46
N LEU A 82 6.04 -14.76 -6.68
CA LEU A 82 6.53 -15.22 -5.39
C LEU A 82 5.40 -15.38 -4.36
N VAL A 83 4.46 -14.44 -4.33
CA VAL A 83 3.24 -14.52 -3.51
C VAL A 83 2.49 -15.83 -3.81
N ARG A 84 2.23 -16.12 -5.09
CA ARG A 84 1.56 -17.36 -5.51
C ARG A 84 2.28 -18.60 -5.02
N ARG A 85 3.61 -18.64 -5.18
CA ARG A 85 4.46 -19.77 -4.70
C ARG A 85 4.38 -19.98 -3.19
N TYR A 86 4.38 -18.89 -2.41
CA TYR A 86 4.24 -18.98 -0.96
C TYR A 86 2.85 -19.49 -0.55
N ILE A 87 1.80 -19.03 -1.22
CA ILE A 87 0.43 -19.49 -0.97
C ILE A 87 0.27 -20.97 -1.30
N GLU A 88 0.78 -21.41 -2.46
CA GLU A 88 0.80 -22.82 -2.87
C GLU A 88 1.56 -23.71 -1.88
N ALA A 89 2.60 -23.17 -1.24
CA ALA A 89 3.36 -23.84 -0.19
C ALA A 89 2.70 -23.74 1.21
N CYS A 90 1.53 -23.11 1.33
CA CYS A 90 0.84 -22.80 2.58
C CYS A 90 1.65 -21.92 3.56
N GLU A 91 2.55 -21.09 3.04
CA GLU A 91 3.40 -20.16 3.79
C GLU A 91 2.75 -18.77 3.93
N THR A 92 1.43 -18.78 4.16
CA THR A 92 0.54 -17.61 4.22
C THR A 92 0.92 -16.61 5.32
N GLU A 93 1.39 -17.10 6.48
CA GLU A 93 1.82 -16.21 7.57
C GLU A 93 3.04 -15.36 7.18
N LEU A 94 3.97 -15.92 6.41
CA LEU A 94 5.14 -15.18 5.91
C LEU A 94 4.73 -14.09 4.92
N VAL A 95 3.74 -14.39 4.06
CA VAL A 95 3.15 -13.39 3.15
C VAL A 95 2.44 -12.29 3.94
N ALA A 96 1.64 -12.64 4.95
CA ALA A 96 0.94 -11.67 5.79
C ALA A 96 1.92 -10.75 6.54
N ARG A 97 2.99 -11.31 7.10
CA ARG A 97 4.06 -10.53 7.78
C ARG A 97 4.74 -9.57 6.81
N TRP A 98 5.03 -10.03 5.59
CA TRP A 98 5.63 -9.18 4.57
C TRP A 98 4.69 -8.06 4.13
N LEU A 99 3.41 -8.34 3.85
CA LEU A 99 2.39 -7.34 3.53
C LEU A 99 2.31 -6.23 4.59
N MET A 100 2.30 -6.61 5.87
CA MET A 100 2.27 -5.68 7.00
C MET A 100 3.57 -4.88 7.19
N ALA A 101 4.68 -5.31 6.59
CA ALA A 101 5.97 -4.64 6.67
C ALA A 101 6.22 -3.69 5.49
N LEU A 102 5.34 -3.68 4.48
CA LEU A 102 5.46 -2.77 3.35
C LEU A 102 5.35 -1.31 3.80
N PRO A 103 6.20 -0.40 3.29
CA PRO A 103 6.06 1.03 3.58
C PRO A 103 4.68 1.58 3.20
N SER A 104 4.05 1.03 2.16
CA SER A 104 2.71 1.40 1.70
C SER A 104 1.58 0.94 2.64
N PHE A 105 1.84 0.11 3.65
CA PHE A 105 0.82 -0.48 4.53
C PHE A 105 0.04 0.57 5.37
N HIS A 106 0.44 1.83 5.37
CA HIS A 106 -0.21 2.91 6.11
C HIS A 106 -0.87 3.96 5.20
N PHE A 107 -0.92 3.69 3.90
CA PHE A 107 -1.32 4.63 2.87
C PHE A 107 -2.45 4.04 2.03
N THR A 108 -3.29 4.92 1.50
CA THR A 108 -4.30 4.58 0.49
C THR A 108 -3.61 4.11 -0.81
N GLY A 109 -4.34 3.36 -1.64
CA GLY A 109 -3.79 2.63 -2.79
C GLY A 109 -3.03 1.36 -2.38
N TRP A 110 -3.35 0.77 -1.23
CA TRP A 110 -2.71 -0.48 -0.77
C TRP A 110 -3.38 -1.72 -1.37
N ALA A 111 -4.67 -1.65 -1.73
CA ALA A 111 -5.44 -2.68 -2.43
C ALA A 111 -4.98 -2.96 -3.88
N THR A 112 -3.67 -3.16 -4.09
CA THR A 112 -3.06 -3.57 -5.36
C THR A 112 -3.43 -5.01 -5.73
N VAL A 113 -3.37 -5.36 -7.03
CA VAL A 113 -3.61 -6.73 -7.53
C VAL A 113 -2.81 -7.78 -6.76
N ARG A 114 -1.54 -7.49 -6.48
CA ARG A 114 -0.66 -8.36 -5.71
C ARG A 114 -1.12 -8.56 -4.27
N ASN A 115 -1.50 -7.49 -3.59
CA ASN A 115 -1.95 -7.58 -2.20
C ASN A 115 -3.30 -8.29 -2.10
N LEU A 116 -4.23 -8.01 -3.03
CA LEU A 116 -5.51 -8.71 -3.10
C LEU A 116 -5.33 -10.20 -3.41
N THR A 117 -4.47 -10.55 -4.38
CA THR A 117 -4.11 -11.96 -4.66
C THR A 117 -3.55 -12.66 -3.41
N ALA A 118 -2.74 -11.95 -2.63
CA ALA A 118 -2.21 -12.50 -1.39
C ALA A 118 -3.30 -12.80 -0.35
N LEU A 119 -4.25 -11.89 -0.19
CA LEU A 119 -5.39 -12.05 0.72
C LEU A 119 -6.31 -13.20 0.26
N ASP A 120 -6.68 -13.23 -1.03
CA ASP A 120 -7.50 -14.29 -1.62
C ASP A 120 -6.84 -15.67 -1.46
N GLY A 121 -5.51 -15.72 -1.63
CA GLY A 121 -4.75 -16.94 -1.39
C GLY A 121 -4.77 -17.40 0.05
N MET A 122 -4.73 -16.49 1.03
CA MET A 122 -4.91 -16.84 2.45
C MET A 122 -6.29 -17.44 2.70
N VAL A 123 -7.34 -16.86 2.12
CA VAL A 123 -8.72 -17.41 2.22
C VAL A 123 -8.80 -18.80 1.59
N ALA A 124 -8.25 -18.96 0.38
CA ALA A 124 -8.22 -20.25 -0.32
C ALA A 124 -7.42 -21.32 0.44
N ALA A 125 -6.38 -20.92 1.17
CA ALA A 125 -5.62 -21.80 2.06
C ALA A 125 -6.35 -22.13 3.39
N GLY A 126 -7.57 -21.61 3.61
CA GLY A 126 -8.35 -21.86 4.81
C GLY A 126 -8.05 -20.90 5.97
N GLU A 127 -7.40 -19.76 5.71
CA GLU A 127 -7.03 -18.76 6.71
C GLU A 127 -7.71 -17.39 6.52
N PRO A 128 -9.06 -17.32 6.38
CA PRO A 128 -9.76 -16.04 6.19
C PRO A 128 -9.56 -15.07 7.36
N ALA A 129 -9.42 -15.59 8.59
CA ALA A 129 -9.16 -14.77 9.77
C ALA A 129 -7.79 -14.06 9.71
N LEU A 130 -6.79 -14.66 9.06
CA LEU A 130 -5.49 -14.02 8.85
C LEU A 130 -5.62 -12.88 7.83
N ALA A 131 -6.28 -13.14 6.70
CA ALA A 131 -6.54 -12.15 5.67
C ALA A 131 -7.28 -10.92 6.23
N VAL A 132 -8.38 -11.16 6.96
CA VAL A 132 -9.16 -10.09 7.63
C VAL A 132 -8.32 -9.33 8.64
N ARG A 133 -7.44 -10.00 9.40
CA ARG A 133 -6.55 -9.32 10.35
C ARG A 133 -5.57 -8.38 9.64
N VAL A 134 -5.03 -8.78 8.49
CA VAL A 134 -4.16 -7.92 7.68
C VAL A 134 -4.93 -6.69 7.20
N VAL A 135 -6.12 -6.89 6.62
CA VAL A 135 -7.00 -5.81 6.15
C VAL A 135 -7.37 -4.87 7.29
N ARG A 136 -7.90 -5.38 8.40
CA ARG A 136 -8.29 -4.57 9.56
C ARG A 136 -7.14 -3.72 10.07
N LYS A 137 -5.95 -4.30 10.21
CA LYS A 137 -4.75 -3.58 10.66
C LYS A 137 -4.29 -2.52 9.65
N HIS A 138 -4.43 -2.77 8.35
CA HIS A 138 -4.17 -1.78 7.31
C HIS A 138 -5.12 -0.60 7.46
N LEU A 139 -6.43 -0.87 7.51
CA LEU A 139 -7.46 0.15 7.62
C LEU A 139 -7.36 0.97 8.91
N GLU A 140 -7.06 0.34 10.04
CA GLU A 140 -6.79 1.03 11.31
C GLU A 140 -5.62 2.03 11.19
N LYS A 141 -4.57 1.67 10.43
CA LYS A 141 -3.41 2.56 10.20
C LYS A 141 -3.73 3.69 9.23
N THR A 142 -4.44 3.40 8.14
CA THR A 142 -4.90 4.39 7.16
C THR A 142 -5.83 5.41 7.85
N PHE A 143 -6.79 4.94 8.64
CA PHE A 143 -7.67 5.79 9.45
C PHE A 143 -6.88 6.61 10.47
N ALA A 144 -5.94 6.00 11.22
CA ALA A 144 -5.13 6.71 12.20
C ALA A 144 -4.32 7.85 11.56
N ARG A 145 -3.77 7.63 10.36
CA ARG A 145 -3.04 8.66 9.60
C ARG A 145 -3.94 9.83 9.21
N ALA A 146 -5.10 9.58 8.63
CA ALA A 146 -6.07 10.62 8.29
C ALA A 146 -6.49 11.40 9.55
N ARG A 147 -6.68 10.69 10.66
CA ARG A 147 -6.99 11.26 11.96
C ARG A 147 -5.87 12.15 12.53
N ASP A 148 -4.62 11.75 12.38
CA ASP A 148 -3.50 12.56 12.85
C ASP A 148 -3.36 13.85 12.02
N CYS A 149 -3.64 13.80 10.72
CA CYS A 149 -3.72 14.98 9.86
C CYS A 149 -4.86 15.92 10.29
N TRP A 150 -6.07 15.39 10.54
CA TRP A 150 -7.18 16.21 11.04
C TRP A 150 -6.82 16.88 12.37
N ARG A 151 -6.07 16.17 13.23
CA ARG A 151 -5.71 16.64 14.59
C ARG A 151 -4.70 17.74 14.47
N LEU A 152 -3.74 17.59 13.57
CA LEU A 152 -2.75 18.61 13.25
C LEU A 152 -3.43 19.90 12.80
N VAL A 153 -4.36 19.83 11.85
CA VAL A 153 -5.10 21.01 11.35
C VAL A 153 -5.89 21.73 12.45
N ALA A 154 -6.41 20.98 13.43
CA ALA A 154 -7.14 21.53 14.58
C ALA A 154 -6.24 22.10 15.69
N ARG A 155 -4.91 21.91 15.63
CA ARG A 155 -3.98 22.45 16.65
C ARG A 155 -3.89 23.97 16.56
N LYS A 156 -3.84 24.60 17.74
CA LYS A 156 -3.51 26.02 17.86
C LYS A 156 -2.00 26.20 17.80
N ARG A 157 -1.54 27.35 17.29
CA ARG A 157 -0.13 27.77 17.33
C ARG A 157 0.34 27.85 18.80
N PRO A 158 1.45 27.18 19.17
CA PRO A 158 2.04 27.32 20.50
C PRO A 158 2.45 28.76 20.80
N ALA A 159 2.24 29.21 22.04
CA ALA A 159 2.70 30.53 22.50
C ALA A 159 4.22 30.55 22.68
N GLY A 160 4.87 31.68 22.40
CA GLY A 160 6.30 31.88 22.63
C GLY A 160 7.23 31.21 21.61
N LEU A 161 6.71 30.78 20.45
CA LEU A 161 7.57 30.35 19.33
C LEU A 161 8.37 31.54 18.79
N ALA A 162 9.67 31.35 18.60
CA ALA A 162 10.49 32.25 17.80
C ALA A 162 9.95 32.33 16.36
N ASP A 163 10.16 33.45 15.67
CA ASP A 163 9.55 33.76 14.38
C ASP A 163 9.77 32.67 13.32
N GLU A 164 10.99 32.14 13.19
CA GLU A 164 11.28 31.05 12.26
C GLU A 164 10.55 29.74 12.58
N ALA A 165 10.34 29.44 13.87
CA ALA A 165 9.62 28.24 14.30
C ALA A 165 8.10 28.40 14.09
N ALA A 166 7.61 29.63 14.29
CA ALA A 166 6.25 30.02 13.99
C ALA A 166 5.92 29.92 12.49
N GLU A 167 6.77 30.46 11.61
CA GLU A 167 6.58 30.33 10.17
C GLU A 167 6.58 28.87 9.71
N ARG A 168 7.51 28.04 10.23
CA ARG A 168 7.52 26.61 9.92
C ARG A 168 6.24 25.92 10.38
N PHE A 169 5.72 26.28 11.55
CA PHE A 169 4.44 25.76 12.04
C PHE A 169 3.29 26.17 11.12
N ASP A 170 3.20 27.46 10.76
CA ASP A 170 2.12 27.97 9.92
C ASP A 170 2.15 27.36 8.51
N ARG A 171 3.35 27.17 7.92
CA ARG A 171 3.54 26.44 6.65
C ARG A 171 3.09 24.98 6.77
N ALA A 172 3.43 24.29 7.86
CA ALA A 172 3.03 22.90 8.08
C ALA A 172 1.50 22.76 8.24
N ILE A 173 0.85 23.69 8.95
CA ILE A 173 -0.61 23.71 9.10
C ILE A 173 -1.29 24.03 7.77
N ALA A 174 -0.77 24.99 7.00
CA ALA A 174 -1.31 25.33 5.68
C ALA A 174 -1.24 24.14 4.72
N LYS A 175 -0.09 23.45 4.66
CA LYS A 175 0.07 22.21 3.89
C LYS A 175 -0.92 21.14 4.34
N ALA A 176 -1.00 20.87 5.64
CA ALA A 176 -1.92 19.86 6.18
C ALA A 176 -3.39 20.19 5.87
N ARG A 177 -3.79 21.47 5.92
CA ARG A 177 -5.15 21.91 5.54
C ARG A 177 -5.46 21.63 4.07
N TRP A 178 -4.50 21.87 3.20
CA TRP A 178 -4.64 21.61 1.77
C TRP A 178 -4.74 20.11 1.46
N GLU A 179 -3.94 19.28 2.14
CA GLU A 179 -3.94 17.82 1.93
C GLU A 179 -5.13 17.11 2.59
N LEU A 180 -5.68 17.67 3.68
CA LEU A 180 -6.67 17.00 4.54
C LEU A 180 -7.91 16.47 3.78
N PRO A 181 -8.58 17.23 2.90
CA PRO A 181 -9.74 16.70 2.17
C PRO A 181 -9.40 15.46 1.34
N GLY A 182 -8.25 15.46 0.65
CA GLY A 182 -7.79 14.32 -0.12
C GLY A 182 -7.42 13.12 0.75
N GLN A 183 -6.78 13.36 1.90
CA GLN A 183 -6.45 12.29 2.86
C GLN A 183 -7.71 11.63 3.46
N ILE A 184 -8.75 12.42 3.77
CA ILE A 184 -10.03 11.89 4.27
C ILE A 184 -10.73 11.08 3.19
N GLU A 185 -10.84 11.63 1.97
CA GLU A 185 -11.57 10.97 0.88
C GLU A 185 -10.86 9.69 0.43
N GLY A 186 -9.53 9.72 0.29
CA GLY A 186 -8.74 8.52 -0.01
C GLY A 186 -8.92 7.44 1.06
N ALA A 187 -8.85 7.80 2.34
CA ALA A 187 -9.08 6.84 3.42
C ALA A 187 -10.50 6.26 3.41
N ARG A 188 -11.50 7.08 3.06
CA ARG A 188 -12.90 6.65 2.94
C ARG A 188 -13.08 5.64 1.81
N ILE A 189 -12.48 5.90 0.65
CA ILE A 189 -12.53 5.02 -0.52
C ILE A 189 -11.85 3.69 -0.19
N GLU A 190 -10.60 3.71 0.30
CA GLU A 190 -9.85 2.50 0.67
C GLU A 190 -10.62 1.63 1.69
N ILE A 191 -11.18 2.25 2.74
CA ILE A 191 -11.95 1.52 3.74
C ILE A 191 -13.23 0.95 3.12
N ALA A 192 -13.91 1.69 2.25
CA ALA A 192 -15.14 1.21 1.60
C ALA A 192 -14.86 0.03 0.64
N GLU A 193 -13.76 0.08 -0.12
CA GLU A 193 -13.35 -0.99 -1.03
C GLU A 193 -13.02 -2.28 -0.26
N LEU A 194 -12.22 -2.16 0.80
CA LEU A 194 -11.84 -3.30 1.62
C LEU A 194 -12.92 -3.72 2.63
N ALA A 195 -13.99 -2.92 2.80
CA ALA A 195 -15.11 -3.28 3.65
C ALA A 195 -15.82 -4.53 3.13
N ALA A 196 -16.02 -4.65 1.81
CA ALA A 196 -16.65 -5.83 1.22
C ALA A 196 -15.90 -7.12 1.60
N TYR A 197 -14.56 -7.07 1.52
CA TYR A 197 -13.70 -8.17 1.94
C TYR A 197 -13.90 -8.58 3.41
N VAL A 198 -14.00 -7.59 4.31
CA VAL A 198 -14.27 -7.85 5.74
C VAL A 198 -15.70 -8.34 5.99
N ARG A 199 -16.67 -7.96 5.15
CA ARG A 199 -18.06 -8.45 5.24
C ARG A 199 -18.13 -9.93 4.90
N ASP A 200 -17.41 -10.33 3.87
CA ASP A 200 -17.44 -11.70 3.34
C ASP A 200 -16.69 -12.69 4.23
N HIS A 201 -15.64 -12.23 4.92
CA HIS A 201 -14.71 -13.12 5.63
C HIS A 201 -14.55 -12.82 7.12
N GLY A 202 -14.98 -11.65 7.58
CA GLY A 202 -14.74 -11.16 8.94
C GLY A 202 -15.83 -11.49 9.95
N SER A 203 -15.52 -11.27 11.22
CA SER A 203 -16.48 -11.40 12.31
C SER A 203 -17.42 -10.18 12.39
N LEU A 204 -18.47 -10.29 13.21
CA LEU A 204 -19.32 -9.13 13.55
C LEU A 204 -18.53 -7.98 14.19
N GLU A 205 -17.47 -8.30 14.92
CA GLU A 205 -16.62 -7.28 15.54
C GLU A 205 -15.81 -6.50 14.50
N ASP A 206 -15.18 -7.22 13.55
CA ASP A 206 -14.42 -6.59 12.46
C ASP A 206 -15.32 -5.65 11.67
N ASN A 207 -16.50 -6.15 11.32
CA ASN A 207 -17.55 -5.42 10.63
C ASN A 207 -17.95 -4.12 11.34
N ARG A 208 -18.19 -4.17 12.66
CA ARG A 208 -18.49 -2.97 13.46
C ARG A 208 -17.31 -1.98 13.53
N ALA A 209 -16.08 -2.48 13.56
CA ALA A 209 -14.90 -1.64 13.56
C ALA A 209 -14.79 -0.85 12.24
N ILE A 210 -15.02 -1.51 11.10
CA ILE A 210 -15.04 -0.86 9.78
C ILE A 210 -16.15 0.19 9.71
N ASP A 211 -17.37 -0.15 10.15
CA ASP A 211 -18.51 0.78 10.18
C ASP A 211 -18.21 2.04 10.99
N THR A 212 -17.57 1.87 12.15
CA THR A 212 -17.20 2.98 13.03
C THR A 212 -16.18 3.90 12.34
N MET A 213 -15.16 3.34 11.68
CA MET A 213 -14.17 4.14 10.95
C MET A 213 -14.80 4.93 9.80
N LEU A 214 -15.68 4.30 9.01
CA LEU A 214 -16.40 4.97 7.92
C LEU A 214 -17.30 6.10 8.44
N ALA A 215 -18.07 5.84 9.49
CA ALA A 215 -18.95 6.84 10.09
C ALA A 215 -18.17 8.05 10.62
N ASP A 216 -17.01 7.82 11.22
CA ASP A 216 -16.15 8.91 11.70
C ASP A 216 -15.51 9.70 10.57
N LEU A 217 -15.04 9.04 9.51
CA LEU A 217 -14.54 9.76 8.32
C LEU A 217 -15.64 10.59 7.66
N GLU A 218 -16.86 10.08 7.56
CA GLU A 218 -17.98 10.82 6.96
C GLU A 218 -18.33 12.08 7.76
N LYS A 219 -18.37 11.98 9.09
CA LYS A 219 -18.57 13.15 9.97
C LYS A 219 -17.49 14.21 9.76
N VAL A 220 -16.23 13.78 9.63
CA VAL A 220 -15.13 14.71 9.43
C VAL A 220 -15.11 15.28 8.01
N ARG A 221 -15.42 14.48 6.99
CA ARG A 221 -15.59 14.95 5.62
C ARG A 221 -16.59 16.10 5.56
N ALA A 222 -17.80 15.89 6.09
CA ALA A 222 -18.84 16.92 6.13
C ALA A 222 -18.37 18.23 6.77
N ARG A 223 -17.54 18.15 7.83
CA ARG A 223 -16.99 19.33 8.51
C ARG A 223 -15.98 20.12 7.67
N PHE A 224 -15.22 19.46 6.80
CA PHE A 224 -14.11 20.08 6.07
C PHE A 224 -14.38 20.31 4.57
N THR A 225 -15.48 19.77 4.03
CA THR A 225 -15.92 20.01 2.64
C THR A 225 -17.12 20.94 2.50
N GLN A 226 -17.83 21.28 3.59
CA GLN A 226 -18.96 22.23 3.58
C GLN A 226 -18.55 23.68 3.93
N ALA A 227 -17.29 24.07 3.66
CA ALA A 227 -16.77 25.42 3.89
C ALA A 227 -16.63 26.20 2.59
#